data_AF-A0AAW9N8E9-F1
#
_entry.id   AF-A0AAW9N8E9-F1
#
_cell.length_a   1.000
_cell.length_b   1.000
_cell.length_c   1.000
_cell.angle_alpha   90.00
_cell.angle_beta   90.00
_cell.angle_gamma   90.00
#
_symmetry.space_group_name_H-M   'P 1'
#
loop_
_entity.id
_entity.type
_entity.pdbx_description
1 polymer ?
#
loop_
_entity_poly.entity_id
_entity_poly.type
_entity_poly.pdbx_seq_one_letter_code
_entity_poly.pdbx_strand_id
1 'polypeptide(L)'
;MEEHVKKALVEWNEEISDVLNGIEKEYEEVKRELQVYSYKFNITKQVVQSTINDEIIRNIRELYHKPFEQKLNELKELIKELEEKRKVFQMFVDKIEKVSEREEGKPQISVI
;
A
#
# COMPACT_ATOMS: atom_id res chain seq x y z
N MET A 1 -1.92 -19.07 29.10
CA MET A 1 -3.04 -18.20 28.69
C MET A 1 -4.39 -18.89 28.85
N GLU A 2 -5.39 -18.20 29.40
CA GLU A 2 -6.77 -18.71 29.51
C GLU A 2 -7.39 -18.90 28.11
N GLU A 3 -8.24 -19.92 27.95
CA GLU A 3 -8.83 -20.30 26.65
C GLU A 3 -9.59 -19.14 25.99
N HIS A 4 -10.29 -18.34 26.79
CA HIS A 4 -11.02 -17.18 26.31
C HIS A 4 -10.09 -16.08 25.75
N VAL A 5 -8.89 -15.91 26.31
CA VAL A 5 -7.88 -14.95 25.83
C VAL A 5 -7.25 -15.47 24.54
N LYS A 6 -6.95 -16.78 24.45
CA LYS A 6 -6.44 -17.38 23.21
C LYS A 6 -7.42 -17.17 22.06
N LYS A 7 -8.70 -17.45 22.29
CA LYS A 7 -9.75 -17.26 21.28
C LYS A 7 -9.84 -15.80 20.84
N ALA A 8 -9.83 -14.86 21.78
CA ALA A 8 -9.86 -13.42 21.46
C ALA A 8 -8.65 -12.97 20.63
N LEU A 9 -7.45 -13.50 20.89
CA LEU A 9 -6.27 -13.18 20.09
C LEU A 9 -6.35 -13.75 18.66
N VAL A 10 -6.92 -14.94 18.48
CA VAL A 10 -7.13 -15.53 17.16
C VAL A 10 -8.13 -14.68 16.35
N GLU A 11 -9.29 -14.38 16.94
CA GLU A 11 -10.31 -13.54 16.29
C GLU A 11 -9.75 -12.17 15.90
N TRP A 12 -9.00 -11.53 16.81
CA TRP A 12 -8.37 -10.26 16.53
C TRP A 12 -7.30 -10.36 15.42
N ASN A 13 -6.54 -11.45 15.37
CA ASN A 13 -5.54 -11.65 14.30
C ASN A 13 -6.21 -11.79 12.93
N GLU A 14 -7.33 -12.52 12.86
CA GLU A 14 -8.12 -12.67 11.64
C GLU A 14 -8.66 -11.31 11.16
N GLU A 15 -9.25 -10.52 12.06
CA GLU A 15 -9.74 -9.17 11.74
C GLU A 15 -8.65 -8.25 11.18
N ILE A 16 -7.47 -8.23 11.83
CA ILE A 16 -6.34 -7.41 11.37
C ILE A 16 -5.78 -7.90 10.05
N SER A 17 -5.73 -9.22 9.85
CA SER A 17 -5.28 -9.84 8.60
C SER A 17 -6.22 -9.50 7.43
N ASP A 18 -7.53 -9.45 7.66
CA ASP A 18 -8.50 -9.03 6.65
C ASP A 18 -8.31 -7.56 6.24
N VAL A 19 -8.05 -6.68 7.21
CA VAL A 19 -7.71 -5.28 6.92
C VAL A 19 -6.41 -5.18 6.11
N LEU A 20 -5.39 -5.95 6.48
CA LEU A 20 -4.11 -5.99 5.76
C LEU A 20 -4.29 -6.45 4.31
N ASN A 21 -5.08 -7.50 4.07
CA ASN A 21 -5.40 -7.98 2.73
C ASN A 21 -6.13 -6.92 1.90
N GLY A 22 -7.02 -6.14 2.52
CA GLY A 22 -7.68 -5.00 1.90
C GLY A 22 -6.67 -3.93 1.44
N ILE A 23 -5.72 -3.58 2.30
CA ILE A 23 -4.65 -2.63 1.99
C ILE A 23 -3.77 -3.14 0.84
N GLU A 24 -3.40 -4.42 0.84
CA GLU A 24 -2.59 -5.00 -0.24
C GLU A 24 -3.32 -4.98 -1.59
N LYS A 25 -4.62 -5.26 -1.60
CA LYS A 25 -5.43 -5.16 -2.82
C LYS A 25 -5.49 -3.73 -3.35
N GLU A 26 -5.76 -2.76 -2.48
CA GLU A 26 -5.78 -1.34 -2.85
C GLU A 26 -4.41 -0.89 -3.38
N TYR A 27 -3.32 -1.30 -2.73
CA TYR A 27 -1.96 -1.02 -3.16
C TYR A 27 -1.69 -1.49 -4.59
N GLU A 28 -2.05 -2.73 -4.92
CA GLU A 28 -1.84 -3.27 -6.28
C GLU A 28 -2.76 -2.61 -7.32
N GLU A 29 -3.96 -2.18 -6.94
CA GLU A 29 -4.83 -1.37 -7.80
C GLU A 29 -4.21 0.00 -8.11
N VAL A 30 -3.77 0.73 -7.09
CA VAL A 30 -3.13 2.05 -7.23
C VAL A 30 -1.82 1.95 -8.03
N LYS A 31 -1.03 0.89 -7.82
CA LYS A 31 0.20 0.63 -8.55
C LYS A 31 -0.04 0.40 -10.04
N ARG A 32 -1.09 -0.35 -10.40
CA ARG A 32 -1.51 -0.53 -11.80
C ARG A 32 -1.95 0.80 -12.41
N GLU A 33 -2.73 1.59 -11.68
CA GLU A 33 -3.16 2.91 -12.14
C GLU A 33 -1.96 3.85 -12.35
N LEU A 34 -1.00 3.85 -11.41
CA LEU A 34 0.23 4.63 -11.51
C LEU A 34 1.01 4.28 -12.78
N GLN A 35 1.11 2.99 -13.12
CA GLN A 35 1.76 2.55 -14.35
C GLN A 35 1.05 3.11 -15.59
N VAL A 36 -0.28 3.08 -15.63
CA VAL A 36 -1.07 3.67 -16.73
C VAL A 36 -0.81 5.17 -16.86
N TYR A 37 -0.84 5.93 -15.75
CA TYR A 37 -0.57 7.37 -15.79
C TYR A 37 0.87 7.71 -16.12
N SER A 38 1.83 6.86 -15.75
CA SER A 38 3.23 6.99 -16.18
C SER A 38 3.35 6.92 -17.70
N TYR A 39 2.68 5.96 -18.35
CA TYR A 39 2.65 5.89 -19.82
C TYR A 39 1.96 7.11 -20.42
N LYS A 40 0.78 7.50 -19.92
CA LYS A 40 0.05 8.69 -20.42
C LYS A 40 0.90 9.96 -20.33
N PHE A 41 1.57 10.17 -19.20
CA PHE A 41 2.46 11.32 -18.98
C PHE A 41 3.66 11.29 -19.95
N ASN A 42 4.31 10.13 -20.11
CA ASN A 42 5.45 10.00 -21.01
C ASN A 42 5.07 10.21 -22.49
N ILE A 43 3.93 9.69 -22.93
CA ILE A 43 3.43 9.91 -24.29
C ILE A 43 3.18 11.41 -24.52
N THR A 44 2.43 12.06 -23.63
CA THR A 44 2.15 13.50 -23.78
C THR A 44 3.41 14.36 -23.74
N LYS A 45 4.40 13.98 -22.94
CA LYS A 45 5.72 14.62 -22.92
C LYS A 45 6.39 14.55 -24.29
N GLN A 46 6.41 13.38 -24.91
CA GLN A 46 7.02 13.18 -26.23
C GLN A 46 6.27 13.97 -27.31
N VAL A 47 4.93 13.97 -27.29
CA VAL A 47 4.12 14.74 -28.24
C VAL A 47 4.39 16.25 -28.11
N VAL A 48 4.49 16.76 -26.87
CA VAL A 48 4.86 18.16 -26.63
C VAL A 48 6.24 18.48 -27.19
N GLN A 49 7.21 17.57 -27.06
CA GLN A 49 8.58 17.75 -27.54
C GLN A 49 8.72 17.68 -29.07
N SER A 50 7.83 16.96 -29.75
CA SER A 50 7.85 16.81 -31.21
C SER A 50 6.92 17.78 -31.95
N THR A 51 6.16 18.61 -31.23
CA THR A 51 5.27 19.62 -31.80
C THR A 51 6.00 20.97 -31.91
N ILE A 52 5.77 21.69 -33.01
CA ILE A 52 6.37 23.01 -33.28
C ILE A 52 5.38 24.16 -33.01
N ASN A 53 4.09 23.90 -33.17
CA ASN A 53 3.05 24.91 -33.00
C ASN A 53 2.77 25.17 -31.51
N ASP A 54 3.07 26.38 -31.05
CA ASP A 54 2.95 26.79 -29.65
C ASP A 54 1.51 26.73 -29.10
N GLU A 55 0.51 27.01 -29.92
CA GLU A 55 -0.90 26.94 -29.51
C GLU A 55 -1.30 25.48 -29.25
N ILE A 56 -0.93 24.56 -30.16
CA ILE A 56 -1.15 23.13 -29.98
C ILE A 56 -0.39 22.63 -28.75
N ILE A 57 0.86 23.04 -28.56
CA ILE A 57 1.66 22.70 -27.37
C ILE A 57 0.95 23.15 -26.09
N ARG A 58 0.44 24.39 -26.05
CA ARG A 58 -0.27 24.91 -24.88
C ARG A 58 -1.50 24.06 -24.58
N ASN A 59 -2.31 23.76 -25.59
CA ASN A 59 -3.52 22.96 -25.42
C ASN A 59 -3.20 21.54 -24.92
N ILE A 60 -2.18 20.87 -25.47
CA ILE A 60 -1.77 19.53 -25.02
C ILE A 60 -1.28 19.59 -23.56
N ARG A 61 -0.53 20.63 -23.21
CA ARG A 61 -0.02 20.80 -21.84
C ARG A 61 -1.15 20.96 -20.83
N GLU A 62 -2.14 21.79 -21.15
CA GLU A 62 -3.25 22.11 -20.24
C GLU A 62 -4.26 20.96 -20.14
N LEU A 63 -4.62 20.34 -21.26
CA LEU A 63 -5.68 19.32 -21.29
C LEU A 63 -5.19 17.94 -20.87
N TYR A 64 -3.90 17.63 -21.07
CA TYR A 64 -3.39 16.27 -20.88
C TYR A 64 -2.14 16.21 -20.01
N HIS A 65 -1.07 16.92 -20.39
CA HIS A 65 0.23 16.72 -19.74
C HIS A 65 0.20 17.06 -18.23
N LYS A 66 -0.29 18.26 -17.88
CA LYS A 66 -0.38 18.70 -16.48
C LYS A 66 -1.35 17.84 -15.66
N PRO A 67 -2.58 17.54 -16.11
CA PRO A 67 -3.46 16.63 -15.38
C PRO A 67 -2.86 15.24 -15.15
N PHE A 68 -2.16 14.68 -16.15
CA PHE A 68 -1.52 13.38 -15.99
C PHE A 68 -0.35 13.42 -15.02
N GLU A 69 0.43 14.51 -15.00
CA GLU A 69 1.49 14.73 -14.01
C GLU A 69 0.92 14.83 -12.58
N GLN A 70 -0.14 15.62 -12.41
CA GLN A 70 -0.82 15.78 -11.13
C GLN A 70 -1.31 14.44 -10.60
N LYS A 71 -2.06 13.69 -11.43
CA LYS A 71 -2.57 12.37 -11.04
C LYS A 71 -1.45 11.37 -10.76
N LEU A 72 -0.37 11.40 -11.55
CA LEU A 72 0.81 10.57 -11.29
C LEU A 72 1.42 10.86 -9.91
N ASN A 73 1.52 12.13 -9.52
CA ASN A 73 2.06 12.52 -8.22
C ASN A 73 1.11 12.16 -7.07
N GLU A 74 -0.19 12.34 -7.23
CA GLU A 74 -1.20 11.88 -6.26
C GLU A 74 -1.10 10.37 -6.01
N LEU A 75 -1.00 9.58 -7.08
CA LEU A 75 -0.89 8.12 -6.98
C LEU A 75 0.42 7.69 -6.28
N LYS A 76 1.52 8.43 -6.47
CA LYS A 76 2.78 8.17 -5.75
C LYS A 76 2.66 8.41 -4.26
N GLU A 77 1.98 9.48 -3.84
CA GLU A 77 1.74 9.74 -2.42
C GLU A 77 0.81 8.70 -1.81
N LEU A 78 -0.25 8.30 -2.53
CA LEU A 78 -1.16 7.26 -2.08
C LEU A 78 -0.44 5.90 -1.88
N ILE A 79 0.49 5.54 -2.78
CA ILE A 79 1.34 4.35 -2.60
C ILE A 79 2.11 4.42 -1.28
N LYS A 80 2.75 5.55 -0.96
CA LYS A 80 3.52 5.70 0.28
C LYS A 80 2.62 5.57 1.52
N GLU A 81 1.43 6.17 1.48
CA GLU A 81 0.46 6.04 2.56
C GLU A 81 0.02 4.59 2.77
N LEU A 82 -0.23 3.86 1.68
CA LEU A 82 -0.60 2.44 1.72
C LEU A 82 0.56 1.57 2.23
N GLU A 83 1.81 1.87 1.86
CA GLU A 83 2.99 1.19 2.39
C GLU A 83 3.15 1.37 3.90
N GLU A 84 2.94 2.59 4.40
CA GLU A 84 3.01 2.84 5.84
C GLU A 84 1.86 2.14 6.58
N LYS A 85 0.63 2.20 6.05
CA LYS A 85 -0.51 1.44 6.60
C LYS A 85 -0.19 -0.04 6.65
N ARG A 86 0.25 -0.63 5.53
CA ARG A 86 0.61 -2.05 5.44
C ARG A 86 1.63 -2.43 6.50
N LYS A 87 2.69 -1.64 6.68
CA LYS A 87 3.72 -1.86 7.69
C LYS A 87 3.16 -1.84 9.12
N VAL A 88 2.27 -0.90 9.42
CA VAL A 88 1.63 -0.80 10.74
C VAL A 88 0.75 -2.02 11.01
N PHE A 89 -0.10 -2.42 10.06
CA PHE A 89 -0.99 -3.57 10.21
C PHE A 89 -0.22 -4.89 10.28
N GLN A 90 0.84 -5.07 9.49
CA GLN A 90 1.75 -6.21 9.63
C GLN A 90 2.38 -6.26 11.03
N MET A 91 2.78 -5.12 11.59
CA MET A 91 3.34 -5.07 12.94
C MET A 91 2.32 -5.50 14.02
N PHE A 92 1.03 -5.26 13.81
CA PHE A 92 -0.01 -5.79 14.70
C PHE A 92 -0.08 -7.32 14.62
N VAL A 93 -0.15 -7.89 13.41
CA VAL A 93 -0.14 -9.35 13.19
C VAL A 93 1.07 -9.99 13.88
N ASP A 94 2.28 -9.51 13.58
CA ASP A 94 3.53 -10.04 14.13
C ASP A 94 3.54 -10.02 15.67
N LYS A 95 2.97 -8.97 16.27
CA LYS A 95 2.89 -8.85 17.74
C LYS A 95 1.89 -9.82 18.33
N ILE A 96 0.75 -10.03 17.68
CA ILE A 96 -0.28 -10.99 18.12
C ILE A 96 0.30 -12.40 18.06
N GLU A 97 0.89 -12.78 16.94
CA GLU A 97 1.53 -14.09 16.74
C GLU A 97 2.60 -14.36 17.79
N LYS A 98 3.49 -13.39 18.04
CA LYS A 98 4.55 -13.52 19.04
C LYS A 98 4.03 -13.68 20.47
N VAL A 99 2.91 -13.04 20.82
CA VAL A 99 2.26 -13.22 22.13
C VAL A 99 1.67 -14.62 22.24
N SER A 100 1.07 -15.12 21.16
CA SER A 100 0.53 -16.48 21.08
C SER A 100 1.63 -17.55 21.21
N GLU A 101 2.77 -17.37 20.54
CA GLU A 101 3.90 -18.33 20.56
C GLU A 101 4.62 -18.41 21.92
N ARG A 102 4.85 -17.27 22.59
CA ARG A 102 5.59 -17.20 23.86
C ARG A 102 4.91 -17.97 24.99
N GLU A 103 3.59 -18.15 24.92
CA GLU A 103 2.79 -18.84 25.93
C GLU A 103 2.65 -20.35 25.63
N GLU A 104 2.98 -20.80 24.42
CA GLU A 104 2.96 -22.23 24.04
C GLU A 104 4.31 -22.93 24.29
N GLY A 105 5.36 -22.19 24.65
CA GLY A 105 6.71 -22.70 24.91
C GLY A 105 7.30 -22.40 26.30
N LYS A 106 6.90 -23.17 27.33
CA LYS A 106 7.72 -23.81 28.40
C LYS A 106 7.00 -23.92 29.77
N PRO A 107 6.93 -25.12 30.40
CA PRO A 107 7.16 -25.24 31.84
C PRO A 107 8.66 -25.03 32.10
N GLN A 108 9.02 -24.06 32.94
CA GLN A 108 10.39 -23.95 33.45
C GLN A 108 10.62 -25.07 34.46
N ILE A 109 11.12 -26.22 34.00
CA ILE A 109 11.75 -27.19 34.90
C ILE A 109 13.14 -26.64 35.24
N SER A 110 13.26 -26.04 36.42
CA SER A 110 14.54 -25.79 37.07
C SER A 110 15.16 -27.14 37.43
N VAL A 111 16.20 -27.52 36.70
CA VAL A 111 17.05 -28.66 37.06
C VAL A 111 17.96 -28.22 38.20
N ILE A 112 17.90 -28.96 39.31
CA ILE A 112 18.73 -28.84 40.52
C ILE A 112 20.10 -29.43 40.26
#